data_AF-A0A5Q0NWH8-F1
#
_entry.id   AF-A0A5Q0NWH8-F1
#
_cell.length_a   1.000
_cell.length_b   1.000
_cell.length_c   1.000
_cell.angle_alpha   90.00
_cell.angle_beta   90.00
_cell.angle_gamma   90.00
#
_symmetry.space_group_name_H-M   'P 1'
#
loop_
_entity.id
_entity.type
_entity.pdbx_description
1 polymer ?
#
loop_
_entity_poly.entity_id
_entity_poly.type
_entity_poly.pdbx_seq_one_letter_code
_entity_poly.pdbx_strand_id
1 'polypeptide(L)' 'MEHRPLDPDHAEGGGLVRDQFDVTLEDSDLLGEVELTTNLIIAASESEDHLSDDQIDTILGIHDD' A
#
# COMPACT_ATOMS: atom_id res chain seq x y z
N MET A 1 -18.50 43.20 -10.54
CA MET A 1 -18.57 41.74 -10.77
C MET A 1 -17.15 41.27 -10.99
N GLU A 2 -16.41 41.04 -9.90
CA GLU A 2 -15.05 40.52 -9.97
C GLU A 2 -15.13 39.00 -10.12
N HIS A 3 -15.00 38.51 -11.35
CA HIS A 3 -14.76 37.10 -11.61
C HIS A 3 -13.31 36.79 -11.26
N ARG A 4 -13.09 36.31 -10.04
CA ARG A 4 -11.86 35.56 -9.73
C ARG A 4 -11.90 34.27 -10.56
N PRO A 5 -10.82 33.89 -11.27
CA PRO A 5 -10.75 32.58 -11.89
C PRO A 5 -10.84 31.53 -10.77
N LEU A 6 -11.71 30.54 -10.97
CA LEU A 6 -11.72 29.34 -10.14
C LEU A 6 -10.45 28.58 -10.53
N ASP A 7 -9.49 28.49 -9.61
CA ASP A 7 -8.38 27.55 -9.74
C ASP A 7 -8.95 26.15 -9.98
N PRO A 8 -8.64 25.49 -11.10
CA PRO A 8 -9.18 24.17 -11.43
C PRO A 8 -8.62 23.05 -10.53
N ASP A 9 -7.72 23.39 -9.60
CA ASP A 9 -7.10 22.44 -8.67
C ASP A 9 -7.82 22.36 -7.30
N HIS A 10 -8.83 23.21 -7.04
CA HIS A 10 -9.63 23.11 -5.81
C HIS A 10 -10.74 22.05 -5.94
N ALA A 11 -10.36 20.82 -6.26
CA ALA A 11 -11.21 19.65 -6.15
C ALA A 11 -11.13 19.08 -4.73
N GLU A 12 -11.85 19.70 -3.79
CA GLU A 12 -12.09 19.09 -2.48
C GLU A 12 -13.05 17.90 -2.63
N GLY A 13 -12.47 16.70 -2.60
CA GLY A 13 -13.21 15.44 -2.65
C GLY A 13 -12.32 14.21 -2.73
N GLY A 14 -11.41 14.01 -1.76
CA GLY A 14 -10.62 12.78 -1.63
C GLY A 14 -9.18 12.93 -1.10
N GLY A 15 -8.78 14.14 -0.70
CA GLY A 15 -7.40 14.54 -0.41
C GLY A 15 -6.74 14.02 0.87
N LEU A 16 -7.06 12.83 1.37
CA LEU A 16 -6.33 12.21 2.49
C LEU A 16 -5.98 10.73 2.27
N VAL A 17 -6.74 10.04 1.42
CA VAL A 17 -6.52 8.59 1.17
C VAL A 17 -5.61 8.36 -0.04
N ARG A 18 -5.51 9.33 -0.94
CA ARG A 18 -4.64 9.24 -2.13
C ARG A 18 -3.19 9.60 -1.84
N ASP A 19 -2.93 10.39 -0.80
CA ASP A 19 -1.58 10.84 -0.42
C ASP A 19 -0.82 9.77 0.39
N GLN A 20 -1.53 8.94 1.18
CA GLN A 20 -0.90 7.86 1.97
C GLN A 20 -0.22 6.79 1.11
N PHE A 21 -0.64 6.65 -0.16
CA PHE A 21 -0.07 5.70 -1.11
C PHE A 21 0.71 6.37 -2.25
N ASP A 22 0.81 7.71 -2.26
CA ASP A 22 1.60 8.48 -3.24
C ASP A 22 3.03 8.70 -2.70
N VAL A 23 3.63 7.62 -2.20
CA VAL A 23 5.06 7.56 -1.89
C VAL A 23 5.81 7.40 -3.20
N THR A 24 6.75 8.30 -3.49
CA THR A 24 7.67 8.12 -4.61
C THR A 24 8.44 6.82 -4.39
N LEU A 25 8.08 5.79 -5.17
CA LEU A 25 8.65 4.44 -5.23
C LEU A 25 10.15 4.42 -5.67
N GLU A 26 10.92 5.43 -5.31
CA GLU A 26 12.36 5.52 -5.52
C GLU A 26 13.14 4.79 -4.42
N ASP A 27 12.50 4.53 -3.28
CA ASP A 27 13.08 3.75 -2.20
C ASP A 27 12.86 2.25 -2.45
N SER A 28 13.93 1.56 -2.85
CA SER A 28 13.87 0.14 -3.24
C SER A 28 13.48 -0.78 -2.08
N ASP A 29 13.76 -0.37 -0.83
CA ASP A 29 13.31 -1.07 0.37
C ASP A 29 11.78 -0.94 0.54
N LEU A 30 11.21 0.25 0.30
CA LEU A 30 9.77 0.45 0.35
C LEU A 30 9.02 -0.37 -0.72
N LEU A 31 9.59 -0.48 -1.94
CA LEU A 31 9.01 -1.34 -2.97
C LEU A 31 9.01 -2.82 -2.54
N GLY A 32 10.07 -3.27 -1.83
CA GLY A 32 10.14 -4.60 -1.24
C GLY A 32 9.06 -4.85 -0.19
N GLU A 33 8.81 -3.88 0.70
CA GLU A 33 7.76 -3.98 1.72
C GLU A 33 6.34 -4.06 1.11
N VAL A 34 6.09 -3.28 0.05
CA VAL A 34 4.81 -3.29 -0.67
C VAL A 34 4.58 -4.63 -1.37
N GLU A 35 5.62 -5.20 -1.99
CA GLU A 35 5.54 -6.53 -2.60
C GLU A 35 5.24 -7.60 -1.54
N LEU A 36 5.93 -7.55 -0.39
CA LEU A 36 5.76 -8.47 0.73
C LEU A 36 4.32 -8.44 1.27
N THR A 37 3.81 -7.23 1.50
CA THR A 37 2.44 -6.99 1.98
C THR A 37 1.40 -7.50 0.97
N THR A 38 1.65 -7.25 -0.32
CA THR A 38 0.78 -7.73 -1.39
C THR A 38 0.75 -9.25 -1.44
N ASN A 39 1.91 -9.92 -1.35
CA ASN A 39 2.01 -11.38 -1.32
C ASN A 39 1.26 -11.97 -0.12
N LEU A 40 1.34 -11.34 1.05
CA LEU A 40 0.60 -11.76 2.24
C LEU A 40 -0.92 -11.63 2.07
N ILE A 41 -1.39 -10.52 1.51
CA ILE A 41 -2.81 -10.30 1.23
C ILE A 41 -3.36 -11.36 0.27
N ILE A 42 -2.60 -11.66 -0.80
CA ILE A 42 -2.98 -12.68 -1.79
C ILE A 42 -3.04 -14.05 -1.11
N ALA A 43 -1.98 -14.46 -0.41
CA ALA A 43 -1.92 -15.75 0.26
C ALA A 43 -3.06 -15.93 1.29
N ALA A 44 -3.38 -14.88 2.04
CA ALA A 44 -4.51 -14.89 2.98
C ALA A 44 -5.86 -14.95 2.26
N SER A 45 -5.98 -14.33 1.07
CA SER A 45 -7.22 -14.33 0.27
C SER A 45 -7.44 -15.64 -0.49
N GLU A 46 -6.36 -16.33 -0.85
CA GLU A 46 -6.40 -17.64 -1.53
C GLU A 46 -6.47 -18.82 -0.56
N SER A 47 -6.16 -18.58 0.73
CA SER A 47 -6.30 -19.60 1.77
C SER A 47 -7.76 -19.74 2.21
N GLU A 48 -8.23 -20.98 2.27
CA GLU A 48 -9.58 -21.29 2.77
C GLU A 48 -9.68 -21.12 4.30
N ASP A 49 -8.54 -21.25 4.99
CA ASP A 49 -8.38 -21.14 6.44
C ASP A 49 -7.29 -20.09 6.78
N HIS A 50 -7.14 -19.77 8.08
CA HIS A 50 -6.08 -18.88 8.53
C HIS A 50 -4.69 -19.42 8.21
N LEU A 51 -3.81 -18.56 7.70
CA LEU A 51 -2.39 -18.86 7.53
C LEU A 51 -1.76 -19.19 8.90
N SER A 52 -0.95 -20.24 8.93
CA SER A 52 -0.13 -20.57 10.11
C SER A 52 1.07 -19.62 10.20
N ASP A 53 1.61 -19.40 11.40
CA ASP A 53 2.80 -18.55 11.61
C ASP A 53 3.96 -18.95 10.69
N ASP A 54 4.24 -20.25 10.53
CA ASP A 54 5.29 -20.77 9.62
C ASP A 54 5.11 -20.32 8.16
N GLN A 55 3.84 -20.24 7.70
CA GLN A 55 3.52 -19.79 6.34
C GLN A 55 3.67 -18.28 6.22
N ILE A 56 3.24 -17.53 7.24
CA ILE A 56 3.43 -16.08 7.33
C ILE A 56 4.92 -15.77 7.32
N ASP A 57 5.72 -16.50 8.08
CA ASP A 57 7.16 -16.30 8.18
C ASP A 57 7.86 -16.53 6.84
N THR A 58 7.45 -17.60 6.14
CA THR A 58 7.93 -17.90 4.78
C THR A 58 7.59 -16.77 3.79
N ILE A 59 6.38 -16.22 3.85
CA ILE A 59 5.94 -15.12 2.96
C ILE A 59 6.66 -13.81 3.30
N LEU A 60 6.89 -13.57 4.58
CA LEU A 60 7.61 -12.39 5.08
C LEU A 60 9.14 -12.52 4.97
N GLY A 61 9.65 -13.69 4.59
CA GLY A 61 11.09 -13.95 4.45
C GLY A 61 11.86 -13.92 5.77
N ILE A 62 11.17 -14.03 6.90
CA ILE A 62 11.78 -14.11 8.24
C ILE A 62 12.21 -15.55 8.47
N HIS A 63 13.52 -15.79 8.32
CA HIS A 63 14.19 -16.98 8.79
C HIS A 63 15.09 -16.55 9.95
N ASP A 64 14.92 -17.20 11.12
CA ASP A 64 15.75 -16.99 12.31
C ASP A 64 17.20 -17.36 11.93
N ASP A 65 18.08 -16.36 11.79
CA ASP A 65 19.54 -16.50 11.60
C ASP A 65 20.29 -15.94 12.82
#